data_AF-A0A170VKY3-F1
#
_entry.id   AF-A0A170VKY3-F1
#
_cell.length_a   1.000
_cell.length_b   1.000
_cell.length_c   1.000
_cell.angle_alpha   90.00
_cell.angle_beta   90.00
_cell.angle_gamma   90.00
#
_symmetry.space_group_name_H-M   'P 1'
#
loop_
_entity.id
_entity.type
_entity.pdbx_description
1 polymer ?
#
loop_
_entity_poly.entity_id
_entity_poly.type
_entity_poly.pdbx_seq_one_letter_code
_entity_poly.pdbx_strand_id
1 'polypeptide(L)'
;MARETPTAAPHTPTACARSRGSAKVSVMVDIATGLSIEPPTARTVRKTISRSGPEPSPRARSRRPARNRRPGRAGRALPGVRQNGVMPTIAPTSPTTLQVGPHRVHPPVVLAPMAGITNAPFRTLCREFSGGKGLFVSEMITTRALVERHDKTMRLITFGASERPRSIQLYGVDPATVGKAVRMIAEEDLADHIDLNFGCPVPKVTRKGGGSALPYKRNLLRAILREAVRGAGDLPVTMKMRKGIDDDHLTYLDAGRIAVEEGVAAIALHGRTAAQHYGGTADWDAIARLKEHVPEIPVLGNGDIWSAEDALRMVRSTGCDGVVVGRGCLGRPWLFADLVAAFEGRKDFTRPTLREVADVMVRHATLLGEWLGDESRGVVDFRKHVAWYLKGFSVGSEMRKRLALTSSLEELRAGLDELDLDQPWPAGADGPRGRTSGNNRVVLPDGWLDDPYDCARVGEDAELDTSGG
;
A
#
# COMPACT_ATOMS: atom_id res chain seq x y z
N MET A 1 65.99 12.05 -26.15
CA MET A 1 67.26 12.40 -25.48
C MET A 1 66.86 13.19 -24.23
N ALA A 2 67.07 12.72 -22.99
CA ALA A 2 68.36 12.62 -22.27
C ALA A 2 68.96 14.04 -22.10
N ARG A 3 69.28 14.63 -20.92
CA ARG A 3 69.52 14.24 -19.49
C ARG A 3 69.28 15.49 -18.60
N GLU A 4 69.21 15.54 -17.26
CA GLU A 4 69.23 14.57 -16.13
C GLU A 4 68.54 15.20 -14.87
N THR A 5 68.52 14.48 -13.72
CA THR A 5 68.20 14.98 -12.35
C THR A 5 69.46 15.23 -11.50
N PRO A 6 69.33 15.85 -10.31
CA PRO A 6 70.01 15.29 -9.13
C PRO A 6 69.10 15.01 -7.92
N THR A 7 69.30 13.82 -7.37
CA THR A 7 68.94 13.28 -6.03
C THR A 7 69.81 13.93 -4.92
N ALA A 8 69.62 13.77 -3.60
CA ALA A 8 68.74 12.93 -2.77
C ALA A 8 68.47 13.56 -1.37
N ALA A 9 67.57 12.94 -0.58
CA ALA A 9 67.34 13.21 0.84
C ALA A 9 68.35 12.45 1.75
N PRO A 10 68.23 12.49 3.11
CA PRO A 10 67.24 11.64 3.78
C PRO A 10 66.58 12.26 5.04
N HIS A 11 65.43 11.71 5.46
CA HIS A 11 65.18 11.21 6.83
C HIS A 11 63.79 10.55 6.93
N THR A 12 63.76 9.36 7.53
CA THR A 12 62.60 8.49 7.78
C THR A 12 62.97 7.57 8.97
N PRO A 13 62.05 6.78 9.58
CA PRO A 13 60.57 6.80 9.52
C PRO A 13 59.91 6.75 10.91
N THR A 14 58.58 6.79 10.97
CA THR A 14 57.82 5.96 11.95
C THR A 14 56.53 5.49 11.29
N ALA A 15 56.23 4.20 11.42
CA ALA A 15 55.12 3.55 10.73
C ALA A 15 53.91 3.32 11.66
N CYS A 16 52.71 3.27 11.09
CA CYS A 16 51.67 2.36 11.59
C CYS A 16 50.80 1.84 10.44
N ALA A 17 50.15 0.70 10.65
CA ALA A 17 49.77 -0.23 9.58
C ALA A 17 48.36 -0.03 8.98
N ARG A 18 48.17 -0.60 7.78
CA ARG A 18 46.89 -0.70 7.08
C ARG A 18 45.92 -1.68 7.76
N SER A 19 44.64 -1.34 7.82
CA SER A 19 43.53 -2.31 7.60
C SER A 19 42.31 -1.56 7.04
N ARG A 20 41.93 -1.86 5.78
CA ARG A 20 40.85 -2.77 5.34
C ARG A 20 39.42 -2.26 5.57
N GLY A 21 38.81 -1.79 4.48
CA GLY A 21 37.43 -2.10 4.08
C GLY A 21 36.28 -1.85 5.07
N SER A 22 35.76 -0.62 5.09
CA SER A 22 34.38 -0.38 5.55
C SER A 22 33.40 -0.84 4.46
N ALA A 23 32.87 -2.06 4.61
CA ALA A 23 31.72 -2.49 3.82
C ALA A 23 30.50 -1.65 4.25
N LYS A 24 29.87 -0.95 3.29
CA LYS A 24 28.58 -0.29 3.54
C LYS A 24 27.52 -1.36 3.78
N VAL A 25 27.21 -1.62 5.05
CA VAL A 25 26.07 -2.45 5.43
C VAL A 25 24.80 -1.65 5.11
N SER A 26 24.10 -2.03 4.04
CA SER A 26 22.75 -1.56 3.77
C SER A 26 21.83 -2.06 4.87
N VAL A 27 21.43 -1.19 5.79
CA VAL A 27 20.40 -1.50 6.79
C VAL A 27 19.05 -1.58 6.08
N MET A 28 18.63 -2.81 5.80
CA MET A 28 17.34 -3.10 5.18
C MET A 28 16.24 -2.94 6.23
N VAL A 29 15.52 -1.83 6.19
CA VAL A 29 14.38 -1.59 7.09
C VAL A 29 13.21 -2.47 6.66
N ASP A 30 12.88 -3.46 7.48
CA ASP A 30 11.74 -4.35 7.22
C ASP A 30 10.41 -3.61 7.37
N ILE A 31 9.73 -3.41 6.23
CA ILE A 31 8.41 -2.78 6.12
C ILE A 31 7.32 -3.64 6.78
N ALA A 32 7.54 -4.94 6.99
CA ALA A 32 6.58 -5.87 7.59
C ALA A 32 6.61 -5.90 9.12
N THR A 33 7.76 -5.69 9.78
CA THR A 33 7.90 -5.83 11.25
C THR A 33 8.38 -4.58 12.00
N GLY A 34 9.10 -3.66 11.36
CA GLY A 34 9.55 -2.42 12.01
C GLY A 34 10.61 -2.59 13.13
N LEU A 35 11.28 -3.75 13.19
CA LEU A 35 12.38 -4.00 14.13
C LEU A 35 13.74 -3.88 13.42
N SER A 36 14.64 -3.07 13.98
CA SER A 36 16.07 -3.14 13.67
C SER A 36 16.67 -4.38 14.35
N ILE A 37 17.17 -5.33 13.55
CA ILE A 37 17.96 -6.45 14.06
C ILE A 37 19.42 -5.99 14.11
N GLU A 38 19.88 -5.54 15.28
CA GLU A 38 21.31 -5.42 15.54
C GLU A 38 21.93 -6.82 15.69
N PRO A 39 23.14 -7.07 15.15
CA PRO A 39 23.85 -8.32 15.38
C PRO A 39 24.31 -8.40 16.84
N PRO A 40 24.25 -9.59 17.49
CA PRO A 40 24.63 -9.73 18.89
C PRO A 40 26.14 -9.48 19.08
N THR A 41 26.49 -8.35 19.71
CA THR A 41 27.86 -8.10 20.14
C THR A 41 28.10 -8.70 21.53
N ALA A 42 29.24 -9.37 21.70
CA ALA A 42 29.52 -10.20 22.86
C ALA A 42 29.91 -9.39 24.12
N ARG A 43 28.94 -8.76 24.82
CA ARG A 43 29.23 -8.13 26.12
C ARG A 43 28.09 -7.91 27.13
N THR A 44 27.26 -8.93 27.42
CA THR A 44 26.40 -8.88 28.64
C THR A 44 26.33 -10.21 29.40
N VAL A 45 27.47 -10.69 29.88
CA VAL A 45 27.52 -11.70 30.98
C VAL A 45 28.16 -11.04 32.20
N ARG A 46 27.31 -10.75 33.22
CA ARG A 46 27.58 -10.53 34.66
C ARG A 46 26.67 -9.43 35.24
N LYS A 47 25.54 -9.83 35.82
CA LYS A 47 25.14 -9.52 37.21
C LYS A 47 23.76 -10.10 37.53
N THR A 48 23.75 -11.39 37.84
CA THR A 48 22.68 -12.03 38.61
C THR A 48 23.35 -12.62 39.85
N ILE A 49 23.10 -12.03 41.02
CA ILE A 49 23.18 -12.62 42.37
C ILE A 49 22.88 -11.50 43.40
N SER A 50 22.05 -11.85 44.38
CA SER A 50 21.68 -11.14 45.61
C SER A 50 21.17 -9.68 45.51
N ARG A 51 19.87 -9.52 45.81
CA ARG A 51 19.44 -9.10 47.16
C ARG A 51 17.97 -9.42 47.40
N SER A 52 17.71 -10.09 48.52
CA SER A 52 16.39 -10.37 49.08
C SER A 52 15.91 -9.20 49.95
N GLY A 53 14.60 -8.94 49.95
CA GLY A 53 13.93 -7.92 50.76
C GLY A 53 12.42 -7.90 50.44
N PRO A 54 11.51 -7.77 51.43
CA PRO A 54 10.12 -8.23 51.28
C PRO A 54 9.13 -7.18 50.74
N GLU A 55 8.01 -7.67 50.20
CA GLU A 55 6.85 -6.89 49.76
C GLU A 55 6.05 -6.24 50.92
N PRO A 56 5.37 -5.11 50.66
CA PRO A 56 4.22 -4.66 51.44
C PRO A 56 2.87 -4.94 50.73
N SER A 57 1.95 -5.51 51.49
CA SER A 57 0.58 -5.93 51.11
C SER A 57 -0.34 -4.80 50.58
N PRO A 58 -1.32 -5.11 49.69
CA PRO A 58 -2.20 -4.11 49.07
C PRO A 58 -3.26 -3.55 50.03
N ARG A 59 -3.34 -2.21 50.13
CA ARG A 59 -4.44 -1.53 50.85
C ARG A 59 -5.69 -1.39 49.99
N ALA A 60 -6.74 -2.10 50.37
CA ALA A 60 -8.10 -1.86 49.88
C ALA A 60 -8.56 -0.41 50.17
N ARG A 61 -9.33 0.18 49.25
CA ARG A 61 -10.15 1.37 49.52
C ARG A 61 -11.62 1.09 49.22
N SER A 62 -12.46 1.57 50.14
CA SER A 62 -13.85 1.18 50.34
C SER A 62 -14.83 1.88 49.41
N ARG A 63 -15.86 1.14 48.97
CA ARG A 63 -17.13 1.71 48.48
C ARG A 63 -17.83 2.51 49.60
N ARG A 64 -18.44 3.65 49.28
CA ARG A 64 -19.59 4.22 50.00
C ARG A 64 -20.61 4.86 49.03
N PRO A 65 -21.88 5.04 49.44
CA PRO A 65 -23.02 4.89 48.51
C PRO A 65 -23.76 6.18 48.15
N ALA A 66 -24.76 6.03 47.26
CA ALA A 66 -25.59 7.07 46.69
C ALA A 66 -26.68 7.66 47.62
N ARG A 67 -27.06 8.91 47.32
CA ARG A 67 -28.30 9.65 47.63
C ARG A 67 -28.31 10.87 46.66
N ASN A 68 -29.42 11.46 46.18
CA ASN A 68 -30.85 11.40 46.53
C ASN A 68 -31.76 11.36 45.27
N ARG A 69 -33.05 11.05 45.47
CA ARG A 69 -34.12 11.19 44.47
C ARG A 69 -35.08 12.34 44.81
N ARG A 70 -35.88 12.72 43.78
CA ARG A 70 -37.28 13.23 43.73
C ARG A 70 -37.48 14.75 43.71
N PRO A 71 -38.67 15.24 43.24
CA PRO A 71 -39.68 14.68 42.31
C PRO A 71 -39.75 15.56 41.02
N GLY A 72 -40.47 15.31 39.91
CA GLY A 72 -41.69 14.55 39.63
C GLY A 72 -42.76 15.49 39.03
N ARG A 73 -43.13 15.34 37.75
CA ARG A 73 -44.35 15.92 37.15
C ARG A 73 -44.86 15.04 36.02
N ALA A 74 -46.18 15.00 35.82
CA ALA A 74 -46.86 13.94 35.09
C ALA A 74 -47.32 14.32 33.68
N GLY A 75 -47.42 13.30 32.83
CA GLY A 75 -48.60 13.06 32.00
C GLY A 75 -48.79 13.87 30.71
N ARG A 76 -48.47 13.24 29.57
CA ARG A 76 -49.43 13.15 28.45
C ARG A 76 -49.12 11.94 27.56
N ALA A 77 -50.12 11.12 27.30
CA ALA A 77 -50.04 10.03 26.35
C ALA A 77 -50.36 10.53 24.93
N LEU A 78 -49.73 9.93 23.92
CA LEU A 78 -50.09 10.05 22.51
C LEU A 78 -50.17 8.64 21.87
N PRO A 79 -51.01 8.45 20.84
CA PRO A 79 -51.53 7.12 20.50
C PRO A 79 -50.56 6.27 19.69
N GLY A 80 -50.77 4.95 19.75
CA GLY A 80 -49.93 3.96 19.08
C GLY A 80 -49.99 4.04 17.55
N VAL A 81 -48.82 4.08 16.92
CA VAL A 81 -48.65 3.87 15.48
C VAL A 81 -48.46 2.37 15.24
N ARG A 82 -49.24 1.83 14.30
CA ARG A 82 -49.19 0.41 13.92
C ARG A 82 -47.85 0.10 13.26
N GLN A 83 -47.13 -0.91 13.76
CA GLN A 83 -46.01 -1.50 13.02
C GLN A 83 -46.59 -2.27 11.82
N ASN A 84 -46.37 -1.75 10.62
CA ASN A 84 -46.41 -2.48 9.35
C ASN A 84 -45.70 -1.63 8.28
N GLY A 85 -44.42 -1.35 8.53
CA GLY A 85 -43.51 -0.78 7.55
C GLY A 85 -42.65 -1.89 6.96
N VAL A 86 -43.06 -2.43 5.81
CA VAL A 86 -42.16 -3.25 4.99
C VAL A 86 -41.00 -2.33 4.59
N MET A 87 -39.78 -2.64 5.03
CA MET A 87 -38.58 -1.94 4.56
C MET A 87 -38.57 -2.03 3.03
N PRO A 88 -38.40 -0.93 2.28
CA PRO A 88 -38.27 -1.02 0.85
C PRO A 88 -37.01 -1.82 0.55
N THR A 89 -37.20 -3.05 0.05
CA THR A 89 -36.12 -3.85 -0.51
C THR A 89 -35.59 -3.10 -1.71
N ILE A 90 -34.56 -2.28 -1.50
CA ILE A 90 -33.80 -1.68 -2.60
C ILE A 90 -33.27 -2.87 -3.41
N ALA A 91 -33.79 -3.02 -4.62
CA ALA A 91 -33.37 -4.07 -5.53
C ALA A 91 -31.84 -4.02 -5.68
N PRO A 92 -31.15 -5.17 -5.78
CA PRO A 92 -29.71 -5.15 -6.01
C PRO A 92 -29.45 -4.39 -7.31
N THR A 93 -28.86 -3.20 -7.18
CA THR A 93 -28.30 -2.47 -8.31
C THR A 93 -27.28 -3.39 -8.94
N SER A 94 -27.58 -3.91 -10.14
CA SER A 94 -26.69 -4.79 -10.90
C SER A 94 -25.28 -4.20 -10.87
N PRO A 95 -24.25 -4.97 -10.49
CA PRO A 95 -22.93 -4.41 -10.24
C PRO A 95 -22.44 -3.69 -11.49
N THR A 96 -22.38 -2.37 -11.38
CA THR A 96 -21.99 -1.48 -12.47
C THR A 96 -20.63 -1.92 -12.97
N THR A 97 -20.51 -2.09 -14.29
CA THR A 97 -19.20 -2.32 -14.86
C THR A 97 -18.44 -1.01 -14.81
N LEU A 98 -17.28 -1.01 -14.17
CA LEU A 98 -16.43 0.17 -14.11
C LEU A 98 -15.85 0.43 -15.50
N GLN A 99 -15.94 1.67 -15.98
CA GLN A 99 -15.38 2.10 -17.24
C GLN A 99 -14.21 3.05 -16.97
N VAL A 100 -13.02 2.75 -17.47
CA VAL A 100 -11.81 3.58 -17.30
C VAL A 100 -11.28 3.94 -18.69
N GLY A 101 -11.73 5.07 -19.23
CA GLY A 101 -11.55 5.40 -20.64
C GLY A 101 -12.11 4.29 -21.54
N PRO A 102 -11.33 3.67 -22.44
CA PRO A 102 -11.79 2.52 -23.23
C PRO A 102 -11.93 1.22 -22.43
N HIS A 103 -11.31 1.11 -21.24
CA HIS A 103 -11.20 -0.17 -20.53
C HIS A 103 -12.44 -0.51 -19.72
N ARG A 104 -13.08 -1.64 -20.06
CA ARG A 104 -14.23 -2.20 -19.35
C ARG A 104 -13.77 -3.14 -18.23
N VAL A 105 -13.82 -2.69 -16.98
CA VAL A 105 -13.33 -3.42 -15.81
C VAL A 105 -14.48 -4.15 -15.10
N HIS A 106 -14.54 -5.47 -15.28
CA HIS A 106 -15.49 -6.36 -14.62
C HIS A 106 -14.77 -7.55 -13.96
N PRO A 107 -15.01 -7.87 -12.67
CA PRO A 107 -15.78 -7.08 -11.71
C PRO A 107 -15.12 -5.70 -11.49
N PRO A 108 -15.82 -4.71 -10.90
CA PRO A 108 -15.28 -3.36 -10.69
C PRO A 108 -14.28 -3.34 -9.52
N VAL A 109 -13.18 -4.08 -9.67
CA VAL A 109 -12.18 -4.39 -8.66
C VAL A 109 -10.80 -4.06 -9.21
N VAL A 110 -10.05 -3.28 -8.43
CA VAL A 110 -8.70 -2.82 -8.79
C VAL A 110 -7.70 -3.28 -7.71
N LEU A 111 -6.59 -3.90 -8.08
CA LEU A 111 -5.46 -4.11 -7.16
C LEU A 111 -4.79 -2.76 -6.88
N ALA A 112 -4.69 -2.39 -5.60
CA ALA A 112 -4.04 -1.16 -5.19
C ALA A 112 -2.53 -1.23 -5.44
N PRO A 113 -1.91 -0.16 -5.98
CA PRO A 113 -0.47 -0.05 -6.07
C PRO A 113 0.16 -0.07 -4.67
N MET A 114 1.11 -0.97 -4.44
CA MET A 114 1.85 -1.12 -3.19
C MET A 114 3.33 -1.34 -3.50
N ALA A 115 4.16 -0.32 -3.22
CA ALA A 115 5.60 -0.37 -3.45
C ALA A 115 6.26 -1.52 -2.67
N GLY A 116 7.18 -2.23 -3.33
CA GLY A 116 7.80 -3.46 -2.90
C GLY A 116 6.89 -4.70 -2.93
N ILE A 117 5.67 -4.61 -3.46
CA ILE A 117 4.65 -5.69 -3.42
C ILE A 117 4.00 -5.95 -4.79
N THR A 118 3.45 -4.94 -5.47
CA THR A 118 2.65 -5.12 -6.72
C THR A 118 3.49 -5.14 -8.00
N ASN A 119 4.64 -5.82 -7.93
CA ASN A 119 5.47 -6.16 -9.08
C ASN A 119 4.75 -7.14 -10.04
N ALA A 120 5.31 -7.33 -11.25
CA ALA A 120 4.71 -8.20 -12.26
C ALA A 120 4.44 -9.65 -11.77
N PRO A 121 5.33 -10.28 -10.97
CA PRO A 121 5.05 -11.56 -10.29
C PRO A 121 3.77 -11.56 -9.44
N PHE A 122 3.61 -10.62 -8.51
CA PHE A 122 2.43 -10.59 -7.63
C PHE A 122 1.14 -10.23 -8.39
N ARG A 123 1.22 -9.34 -9.39
CA ARG A 123 0.07 -9.03 -10.27
C ARG A 123 -0.32 -10.25 -11.10
N THR A 124 0.65 -10.97 -11.67
CA THR A 124 0.42 -12.23 -12.39
C THR A 124 -0.30 -13.23 -11.49
N LEU A 125 0.18 -13.44 -10.27
CA LEU A 125 -0.44 -14.35 -9.30
C LEU A 125 -1.88 -13.94 -8.94
N CYS A 126 -2.14 -12.66 -8.69
CA CYS A 126 -3.51 -12.17 -8.44
C CYS A 126 -4.43 -12.33 -9.66
N ARG A 127 -3.89 -12.20 -10.88
CA ARG A 127 -4.62 -12.42 -12.14
C ARG A 127 -4.92 -13.89 -12.40
N GLU A 128 -4.01 -14.81 -12.07
CA GLU A 128 -4.26 -16.25 -12.14
C GLU A 128 -5.52 -16.61 -11.32
N PHE A 129 -5.61 -16.12 -10.07
CA PHE A 129 -6.80 -16.32 -9.23
C PHE A 129 -8.07 -15.60 -9.71
N SER A 130 -7.95 -14.43 -10.33
CA SER A 130 -9.12 -13.70 -10.85
C SER A 130 -9.65 -14.23 -12.19
N GLY A 131 -8.96 -15.20 -12.82
CA GLY A 131 -9.21 -15.55 -14.22
C GLY A 131 -8.92 -14.39 -15.18
N GLY A 132 -7.97 -13.51 -14.83
CA GLY A 132 -7.62 -12.29 -15.57
C GLY A 132 -8.58 -11.12 -15.40
N LYS A 133 -9.67 -11.26 -14.62
CA LYS A 133 -10.70 -10.25 -14.41
C LYS A 133 -10.29 -9.17 -13.40
N GLY A 134 -10.81 -7.95 -13.58
CA GLY A 134 -10.42 -6.76 -12.80
C GLY A 134 -9.23 -5.98 -13.40
N LEU A 135 -8.76 -4.95 -12.70
CA LEU A 135 -7.63 -4.09 -13.12
C LEU A 135 -6.45 -4.22 -12.13
N PHE A 136 -5.22 -4.30 -12.63
CA PHE A 136 -4.04 -4.58 -11.81
C PHE A 136 -2.98 -3.50 -11.97
N VAL A 137 -2.92 -2.57 -11.02
CA VAL A 137 -1.98 -1.45 -11.05
C VAL A 137 -0.59 -1.89 -10.59
N SER A 138 0.46 -1.41 -11.27
CA SER A 138 1.86 -1.64 -10.92
C SER A 138 2.22 -1.13 -9.52
N GLU A 139 3.47 -1.30 -9.11
CA GLU A 139 4.04 -0.48 -8.04
C GLU A 139 4.09 1.00 -8.45
N MET A 140 4.29 1.88 -7.47
CA MET A 140 4.49 3.31 -7.69
C MET A 140 5.86 3.55 -8.35
N ILE A 141 5.88 4.25 -9.48
CA ILE A 141 7.07 4.53 -10.29
C ILE A 141 7.40 6.03 -10.24
N THR A 142 8.63 6.39 -9.83
CA THR A 142 9.07 7.79 -9.86
C THR A 142 9.25 8.28 -11.30
N THR A 143 8.62 9.41 -11.65
CA THR A 143 8.61 9.95 -13.02
C THR A 143 9.98 10.29 -13.56
N ARG A 144 10.85 10.89 -12.74
CA ARG A 144 12.24 11.17 -13.13
C ARG A 144 13.05 9.89 -13.41
N ALA A 145 12.95 8.89 -12.53
CA ALA A 145 13.64 7.61 -12.70
C ALA A 145 13.23 6.88 -14.00
N LEU A 146 11.99 7.08 -14.45
CA LEU A 146 11.47 6.56 -15.71
C LEU A 146 12.01 7.35 -16.91
N VAL A 147 11.97 8.68 -16.88
CA VAL A 147 12.51 9.57 -17.93
C VAL A 147 14.03 9.38 -18.10
N GLU A 148 14.76 9.17 -16.99
CA GLU A 148 16.19 8.84 -16.98
C GLU A 148 16.47 7.34 -17.28
N ARG A 149 15.43 6.53 -17.54
CA ARG A 149 15.47 5.11 -17.96
C ARG A 149 16.28 4.19 -17.03
N HIS A 150 16.22 4.40 -15.72
CA HIS A 150 16.98 3.59 -14.75
C HIS A 150 16.59 2.10 -14.82
N ASP A 151 17.57 1.19 -14.86
CA ASP A 151 17.35 -0.26 -15.02
C ASP A 151 16.31 -0.86 -14.06
N LYS A 152 16.32 -0.44 -12.79
CA LYS A 152 15.34 -0.90 -11.79
C LYS A 152 13.93 -0.44 -12.17
N THR A 153 13.78 0.81 -12.60
CA THR A 153 12.51 1.41 -13.02
C THR A 153 12.00 0.78 -14.31
N MET A 154 12.86 0.61 -15.31
CA MET A 154 12.53 -0.07 -16.57
C MET A 154 12.09 -1.52 -16.34
N ARG A 155 12.63 -2.19 -15.30
CA ARG A 155 12.13 -3.51 -14.87
C ARG A 155 10.78 -3.44 -14.15
N LEU A 156 10.55 -2.44 -13.30
CA LEU A 156 9.29 -2.31 -12.55
C LEU A 156 8.06 -2.02 -13.43
N ILE A 157 8.27 -1.36 -14.58
CA ILE A 157 7.22 -1.15 -15.60
C ILE A 157 7.01 -2.35 -16.54
N THR A 158 7.63 -3.51 -16.28
CA THR A 158 7.33 -4.72 -17.06
C THR A 158 6.01 -5.36 -16.62
N PHE A 159 5.42 -6.13 -17.53
CA PHE A 159 4.10 -6.73 -17.40
C PHE A 159 4.16 -8.23 -17.72
N GLY A 160 3.25 -9.01 -17.14
CA GLY A 160 3.06 -10.41 -17.54
C GLY A 160 2.60 -10.51 -19.00
N ALA A 161 2.95 -11.58 -19.72
CA ALA A 161 2.64 -11.72 -21.15
C ALA A 161 1.14 -11.57 -21.47
N SER A 162 0.27 -12.12 -20.61
CA SER A 162 -1.20 -12.01 -20.73
C SER A 162 -1.80 -10.79 -20.01
N GLU A 163 -0.98 -9.90 -19.43
CA GLU A 163 -1.43 -8.80 -18.59
C GLU A 163 -2.00 -7.67 -19.46
N ARG A 164 -3.33 -7.56 -19.47
CA ARG A 164 -4.09 -6.49 -20.11
C ARG A 164 -5.29 -6.10 -19.23
N PRO A 165 -5.65 -4.80 -19.17
CA PRO A 165 -4.81 -3.66 -19.59
C PRO A 165 -3.59 -3.52 -18.67
N ARG A 166 -2.45 -3.13 -19.24
CA ARG A 166 -1.20 -2.79 -18.57
C ARG A 166 -1.36 -1.45 -17.86
N SER A 167 -1.24 -1.42 -16.53
CA SER A 167 -1.51 -0.22 -15.73
C SER A 167 -0.29 0.20 -14.92
N ILE A 168 0.28 1.37 -15.21
CA ILE A 168 1.39 1.96 -14.43
C ILE A 168 0.84 2.97 -13.42
N GLN A 169 1.26 2.93 -12.15
CA GLN A 169 1.14 4.10 -11.26
C GLN A 169 2.42 4.94 -11.32
N LEU A 170 2.28 6.23 -11.62
CA LEU A 170 3.34 7.23 -11.54
C LEU A 170 3.30 8.03 -10.23
N TYR A 171 4.46 8.53 -9.84
CA TYR A 171 4.68 9.48 -8.77
C TYR A 171 5.67 10.56 -9.25
N GLY A 172 5.27 11.82 -9.12
CA GLY A 172 6.07 12.99 -9.41
C GLY A 172 5.49 14.24 -8.77
N VAL A 173 6.32 15.28 -8.68
CA VAL A 173 5.98 16.59 -8.12
C VAL A 173 6.23 17.73 -9.11
N ASP A 174 7.05 17.51 -10.14
CA ASP A 174 7.27 18.48 -11.22
C ASP A 174 6.34 18.21 -12.41
N PRO A 175 5.43 19.14 -12.78
CA PRO A 175 4.52 18.97 -13.92
C PRO A 175 5.24 18.63 -15.23
N ALA A 176 6.40 19.22 -15.50
CA ALA A 176 7.12 19.02 -16.75
C ALA A 176 7.71 17.60 -16.85
N THR A 177 8.24 17.09 -15.74
CA THR A 177 8.77 15.71 -15.63
C THR A 177 7.64 14.67 -15.67
N VAL A 178 6.50 14.93 -15.02
CA VAL A 178 5.31 14.06 -15.14
C VAL A 178 4.83 14.01 -16.59
N GLY A 179 4.66 15.16 -17.25
CA GLY A 179 4.23 15.20 -18.67
C GLY A 179 5.20 14.49 -19.61
N LYS A 180 6.52 14.56 -19.36
CA LYS A 180 7.54 13.78 -20.11
C LYS A 180 7.40 12.28 -19.89
N ALA A 181 7.26 11.84 -18.63
CA ALA A 181 7.12 10.42 -18.29
C ALA A 181 5.85 9.82 -18.90
N VAL A 182 4.76 10.59 -18.90
CA VAL A 182 3.47 10.16 -19.48
C VAL A 182 3.53 10.11 -21.01
N ARG A 183 4.13 11.11 -21.68
CA ARG A 183 4.38 11.04 -23.14
C ARG A 183 5.25 9.85 -23.52
N MET A 184 6.34 9.59 -22.78
CA MET A 184 7.19 8.42 -23.00
C MET A 184 6.40 7.10 -22.91
N ILE A 185 5.45 6.98 -21.97
CA ILE A 185 4.58 5.80 -21.88
C ILE A 185 3.68 5.64 -23.10
N ALA A 186 3.09 6.74 -23.60
CA ALA A 186 2.19 6.72 -24.74
C ALA A 186 2.93 6.51 -26.08
N GLU A 187 4.02 7.24 -26.31
CA GLU A 187 4.81 7.21 -27.55
C GLU A 187 5.59 5.90 -27.74
N GLU A 188 6.02 5.25 -26.64
CA GLU A 188 6.75 3.97 -26.68
C GLU A 188 5.87 2.74 -26.39
N ASP A 189 4.53 2.88 -26.34
CA ASP A 189 3.57 1.81 -26.03
C ASP A 189 3.93 1.01 -24.76
N LEU A 190 4.28 1.70 -23.66
CA LEU A 190 4.72 1.04 -22.43
C LEU A 190 3.55 0.54 -21.57
N ALA A 191 2.38 1.18 -21.64
CA ALA A 191 1.19 0.82 -20.87
C ALA A 191 -0.11 1.23 -21.55
N ASP A 192 -1.21 0.60 -21.13
CA ASP A 192 -2.57 0.86 -21.63
C ASP A 192 -3.36 1.82 -20.71
N HIS A 193 -2.84 2.11 -19.51
CA HIS A 193 -3.48 2.93 -18.47
C HIS A 193 -2.44 3.54 -17.52
N ILE A 194 -2.68 4.78 -17.08
CA ILE A 194 -1.79 5.53 -16.20
C ILE A 194 -2.57 5.98 -14.96
N ASP A 195 -2.10 5.62 -13.76
CA ASP A 195 -2.61 6.12 -12.48
C ASP A 195 -1.61 7.09 -11.83
N LEU A 196 -2.10 8.12 -11.13
CA LEU A 196 -1.25 9.11 -10.47
C LEU A 196 -1.34 9.02 -8.94
N ASN A 197 -0.19 8.92 -8.26
CA ASN A 197 -0.15 8.81 -6.81
C ASN A 197 -0.24 10.16 -6.09
N PHE A 198 -1.38 10.38 -5.42
CA PHE A 198 -1.57 11.46 -4.46
C PHE A 198 -2.02 10.92 -3.08
N GLY A 199 -1.59 9.70 -2.74
CA GLY A 199 -2.09 8.95 -1.59
C GLY A 199 -1.02 8.35 -0.67
N CYS A 200 0.25 8.38 -1.05
CA CYS A 200 1.34 7.81 -0.27
C CYS A 200 1.67 8.68 0.96
N PRO A 201 1.53 8.18 2.20
CA PRO A 201 1.74 8.97 3.43
C PRO A 201 3.16 8.84 4.01
N VAL A 202 4.08 8.18 3.30
CA VAL A 202 5.40 7.87 3.87
C VAL A 202 6.27 9.14 3.97
N PRO A 203 7.01 9.37 5.07
CA PRO A 203 7.80 10.60 5.23
C PRO A 203 8.84 10.85 4.13
N LYS A 204 9.34 9.80 3.45
CA LYS A 204 10.25 9.95 2.30
C LYS A 204 9.61 10.60 1.06
N VAL A 205 8.28 10.53 0.96
CA VAL A 205 7.46 11.16 -0.09
C VAL A 205 6.89 12.49 0.42
N THR A 206 6.22 12.50 1.57
CA THR A 206 5.46 13.69 2.02
C THR A 206 6.37 14.85 2.42
N ARG A 207 7.58 14.62 2.94
CA ARG A 207 8.57 15.68 3.24
C ARG A 207 8.99 16.42 1.96
N LYS A 208 8.86 15.77 0.81
CA LYS A 208 9.18 16.26 -0.52
C LYS A 208 7.92 16.78 -1.24
N GLY A 209 6.88 17.19 -0.51
CA GLY A 209 5.63 17.75 -1.08
C GLY A 209 4.76 16.75 -1.87
N GLY A 210 5.22 15.51 -2.01
CA GLY A 210 4.60 14.50 -2.87
C GLY A 210 3.54 13.63 -2.17
N GLY A 211 2.94 12.72 -2.95
CA GLY A 211 1.97 11.75 -2.45
C GLY A 211 0.77 12.46 -1.80
N SER A 212 0.40 12.06 -0.58
CA SER A 212 -0.76 12.66 0.11
C SER A 212 -0.54 14.10 0.63
N ALA A 213 0.67 14.67 0.51
CA ALA A 213 0.89 16.09 0.78
C ALA A 213 0.47 16.98 -0.40
N LEU A 214 0.53 16.45 -1.63
CA LEU A 214 0.42 17.21 -2.87
C LEU A 214 -0.97 17.85 -3.07
N PRO A 215 -2.11 17.14 -2.84
CA PRO A 215 -3.45 17.71 -3.05
C PRO A 215 -3.78 18.98 -2.25
N TYR A 216 -2.96 19.35 -1.25
CA TYR A 216 -3.10 20.62 -0.55
C TYR A 216 -2.77 21.81 -1.45
N LYS A 217 -1.72 21.69 -2.29
CA LYS A 217 -1.27 22.71 -3.26
C LYS A 217 -2.08 22.57 -4.55
N ARG A 218 -3.24 23.23 -4.58
CA ARG A 218 -4.29 23.10 -5.61
C ARG A 218 -3.80 23.45 -7.01
N ASN A 219 -3.01 24.52 -7.14
CA ASN A 219 -2.45 24.93 -8.43
C ASN A 219 -1.35 23.98 -8.93
N LEU A 220 -0.56 23.39 -8.03
CA LEU A 220 0.42 22.36 -8.37
C LEU A 220 -0.26 21.07 -8.83
N LEU A 221 -1.28 20.59 -8.10
CA LEU A 221 -2.08 19.43 -8.50
C LEU A 221 -2.67 19.64 -9.90
N ARG A 222 -3.28 20.81 -10.15
CA ARG A 222 -3.82 21.17 -11.46
C ARG A 222 -2.77 21.08 -12.57
N ALA A 223 -1.60 21.68 -12.36
CA ALA A 223 -0.53 21.67 -13.36
C ALA A 223 -0.04 20.25 -13.68
N ILE A 224 0.10 19.39 -12.67
CA ILE A 224 0.49 17.98 -12.86
C ILE A 224 -0.58 17.21 -13.64
N LEU A 225 -1.85 17.31 -13.23
CA LEU A 225 -2.95 16.61 -13.90
C LEU A 225 -3.08 17.04 -15.36
N ARG A 226 -2.97 18.35 -15.63
CA ARG A 226 -2.97 18.91 -16.98
C ARG A 226 -1.88 18.34 -17.88
N GLU A 227 -0.64 18.31 -17.41
CA GLU A 227 0.49 17.82 -18.19
C GLU A 227 0.46 16.29 -18.35
N ALA A 228 -0.08 15.57 -17.36
CA ALA A 228 -0.33 14.13 -17.49
C ALA A 228 -1.41 13.82 -18.54
N VAL A 229 -2.61 14.41 -18.43
CA VAL A 229 -3.72 14.15 -19.37
C VAL A 229 -3.33 14.57 -20.80
N ARG A 230 -2.69 15.72 -20.98
CA ARG A 230 -2.16 16.14 -22.30
C ARG A 230 -1.09 15.22 -22.84
N GLY A 231 -0.21 14.70 -21.98
CA GLY A 231 0.86 13.80 -22.39
C GLY A 231 0.38 12.39 -22.74
N ALA A 232 -0.80 11.98 -22.23
CA ALA A 232 -1.32 10.63 -22.37
C ALA A 232 -2.01 10.40 -23.72
N GLY A 233 -2.49 11.47 -24.37
CA GLY A 233 -3.31 11.37 -25.57
C GLY A 233 -4.59 10.60 -25.29
N ASP A 234 -4.76 9.46 -25.96
CA ASP A 234 -5.93 8.58 -25.81
C ASP A 234 -5.81 7.62 -24.60
N LEU A 235 -4.65 7.54 -23.93
CA LEU A 235 -4.50 6.69 -22.74
C LEU A 235 -5.26 7.27 -21.55
N PRO A 236 -6.12 6.50 -20.86
CA PRO A 236 -6.81 6.98 -19.67
C PRO A 236 -5.82 7.25 -18.53
N VAL A 237 -5.87 8.48 -18.01
CA VAL A 237 -5.20 8.89 -16.77
C VAL A 237 -6.19 8.86 -15.62
N THR A 238 -5.92 8.08 -14.57
CA THR A 238 -6.64 8.10 -13.29
C THR A 238 -5.80 8.72 -12.19
N MET A 239 -6.40 8.93 -11.02
CA MET A 239 -5.62 9.28 -9.83
C MET A 239 -6.08 8.57 -8.56
N LYS A 240 -5.12 8.27 -7.68
CA LYS A 240 -5.36 7.63 -6.39
C LYS A 240 -4.89 8.50 -5.23
N MET A 241 -5.83 8.92 -4.38
CA MET A 241 -5.57 9.86 -3.28
C MET A 241 -6.04 9.37 -1.90
N ARG A 242 -5.73 10.17 -0.86
CA ARG A 242 -6.28 10.09 0.50
C ARG A 242 -7.26 11.22 0.75
N LYS A 243 -8.09 11.15 1.80
CA LYS A 243 -9.07 12.22 2.09
C LYS A 243 -8.45 13.57 2.49
N GLY A 244 -7.20 13.58 2.95
CA GLY A 244 -6.47 14.77 3.39
C GLY A 244 -5.10 14.45 3.97
N ILE A 245 -4.38 15.48 4.43
CA ILE A 245 -3.14 15.32 5.20
C ILE A 245 -3.48 14.83 6.61
N ASP A 246 -4.37 15.53 7.28
CA ASP A 246 -4.96 15.22 8.59
C ASP A 246 -6.45 15.65 8.56
N ASP A 247 -7.12 15.71 9.71
CA ASP A 247 -8.54 16.02 9.78
C ASP A 247 -8.84 17.54 9.69
N ASP A 248 -7.83 18.41 9.88
CA ASP A 248 -7.93 19.87 9.67
C ASP A 248 -7.66 20.24 8.19
N HIS A 249 -6.82 19.45 7.51
CA HIS A 249 -6.38 19.67 6.13
C HIS A 249 -6.94 18.60 5.17
N LEU A 250 -8.28 18.54 5.07
CA LEU A 250 -8.99 17.75 4.08
C LEU A 250 -8.92 18.40 2.68
N THR A 251 -8.66 17.58 1.65
CA THR A 251 -8.36 18.07 0.29
C THR A 251 -9.20 17.41 -0.82
N TYR A 252 -9.84 16.28 -0.51
CA TYR A 252 -10.41 15.38 -1.52
C TYR A 252 -11.52 15.96 -2.40
N LEU A 253 -12.35 16.88 -1.89
CA LEU A 253 -13.41 17.50 -2.70
C LEU A 253 -12.81 18.46 -3.74
N ASP A 254 -11.91 19.35 -3.31
CA ASP A 254 -11.18 20.24 -4.24
C ASP A 254 -10.33 19.45 -5.23
N ALA A 255 -9.62 18.41 -4.77
CA ALA A 255 -8.83 17.55 -5.62
C ALA A 255 -9.69 16.77 -6.63
N GLY A 256 -10.88 16.32 -6.23
CA GLY A 256 -11.84 15.68 -7.12
C GLY A 256 -12.35 16.63 -8.20
N ARG A 257 -12.75 17.85 -7.82
CA ARG A 257 -13.17 18.88 -8.79
C ARG A 257 -12.07 19.22 -9.79
N ILE A 258 -10.83 19.43 -9.33
CA ILE A 258 -9.68 19.69 -10.20
C ILE A 258 -9.43 18.50 -11.15
N ALA A 259 -9.62 17.26 -10.69
CA ALA A 259 -9.47 16.08 -11.53
C ALA A 259 -10.52 15.99 -12.65
N VAL A 260 -11.78 16.33 -12.37
CA VAL A 260 -12.83 16.47 -13.41
C VAL A 260 -12.46 17.57 -14.40
N GLU A 261 -12.10 18.77 -13.91
CA GLU A 261 -11.77 19.94 -14.73
C GLU A 261 -10.56 19.72 -15.67
N GLU A 262 -9.58 18.91 -15.28
CA GLU A 262 -8.39 18.60 -16.09
C GLU A 262 -8.51 17.27 -16.88
N GLY A 263 -9.65 16.58 -16.83
CA GLY A 263 -9.94 15.42 -17.70
C GLY A 263 -9.48 14.05 -17.18
N VAL A 264 -9.35 13.86 -15.87
CA VAL A 264 -9.01 12.55 -15.26
C VAL A 264 -10.16 11.56 -15.43
N ALA A 265 -9.85 10.33 -15.87
CA ALA A 265 -10.82 9.32 -16.25
C ALA A 265 -11.53 8.60 -15.09
N ALA A 266 -10.93 8.56 -13.89
CA ALA A 266 -11.53 8.03 -12.65
C ALA A 266 -10.68 8.42 -11.42
N ILE A 267 -11.29 8.39 -10.23
CA ILE A 267 -10.62 8.68 -8.94
C ILE A 267 -10.75 7.50 -7.98
N ALA A 268 -9.64 7.08 -7.36
CA ALA A 268 -9.64 6.15 -6.25
C ALA A 268 -9.38 6.87 -4.91
N LEU A 269 -10.37 6.91 -4.01
CA LEU A 269 -10.24 7.55 -2.69
C LEU A 269 -9.99 6.54 -1.57
N HIS A 270 -8.82 6.65 -0.93
CA HIS A 270 -8.60 5.99 0.36
C HIS A 270 -9.24 6.80 1.50
N GLY A 271 -10.21 6.20 2.20
CA GLY A 271 -10.99 6.80 3.28
C GLY A 271 -10.21 7.13 4.58
N ARG A 272 -8.90 7.40 4.51
CA ARG A 272 -8.11 7.88 5.65
C ARG A 272 -7.25 9.06 5.25
N THR A 273 -6.98 9.95 6.20
CA THR A 273 -5.98 11.02 6.07
C THR A 273 -4.57 10.43 6.03
N ALA A 274 -3.55 11.23 5.68
CA ALA A 274 -2.17 10.79 5.71
C ALA A 274 -1.70 10.46 7.14
N ALA A 275 -1.98 11.32 8.12
CA ALA A 275 -1.66 11.12 9.54
C ALA A 275 -2.25 9.81 10.12
N GLN A 276 -3.46 9.44 9.70
CA GLN A 276 -4.06 8.18 10.10
C GLN A 276 -3.28 6.95 9.60
N HIS A 277 -2.44 7.06 8.55
CA HIS A 277 -1.75 5.97 7.84
C HIS A 277 -2.67 4.75 7.61
N TYR A 278 -2.66 3.81 8.56
CA TYR A 278 -3.40 2.55 8.56
C TYR A 278 -4.14 2.28 9.88
N GLY A 279 -4.13 3.23 10.83
CA GLY A 279 -4.88 3.17 12.09
C GLY A 279 -6.30 3.71 11.97
N GLY A 280 -7.10 3.50 13.02
CA GLY A 280 -8.54 3.75 13.00
C GLY A 280 -9.27 2.91 11.95
N THR A 281 -10.48 3.31 11.60
CA THR A 281 -11.28 2.73 10.51
C THR A 281 -11.30 3.70 9.32
N ALA A 282 -11.36 3.20 8.10
CA ALA A 282 -11.58 4.04 6.92
C ALA A 282 -12.98 4.70 6.98
N ASP A 283 -13.01 6.02 6.86
CA ASP A 283 -14.19 6.87 6.67
C ASP A 283 -14.74 6.62 5.25
N TRP A 284 -15.72 5.72 5.16
CA TRP A 284 -16.40 5.39 3.91
C TRP A 284 -17.42 6.45 3.50
N ASP A 285 -17.90 7.27 4.44
CA ASP A 285 -18.81 8.39 4.14
C ASP A 285 -18.08 9.46 3.30
N ALA A 286 -16.76 9.62 3.46
CA ALA A 286 -15.95 10.46 2.57
C ALA A 286 -15.93 9.96 1.12
N ILE A 287 -16.06 8.65 0.89
CA ILE A 287 -16.14 8.05 -0.45
C ILE A 287 -17.50 8.36 -1.06
N ALA A 288 -18.58 8.21 -0.28
CA ALA A 288 -19.94 8.59 -0.70
C ALA A 288 -20.02 10.08 -1.06
N ARG A 289 -19.55 10.96 -0.18
CA ARG A 289 -19.48 12.41 -0.42
C ARG A 289 -18.67 12.77 -1.66
N LEU A 290 -17.58 12.05 -1.96
CA LEU A 290 -16.84 12.29 -3.20
C LEU A 290 -17.63 11.84 -4.43
N LYS A 291 -18.28 10.66 -4.39
CA LYS A 291 -19.10 10.16 -5.50
C LYS A 291 -20.26 11.10 -5.82
N GLU A 292 -20.87 11.73 -4.81
CA GLU A 292 -21.89 12.76 -4.98
C GLU A 292 -21.31 14.09 -5.50
N HIS A 293 -20.07 14.42 -5.16
CA HIS A 293 -19.44 15.70 -5.52
C HIS A 293 -18.90 15.74 -6.96
N VAL A 294 -18.51 14.59 -7.52
CA VAL A 294 -18.00 14.46 -8.90
C VAL A 294 -18.71 13.34 -9.65
N PRO A 295 -20.02 13.48 -9.95
CA PRO A 295 -20.81 12.46 -10.63
C PRO A 295 -20.37 12.22 -12.09
N GLU A 296 -19.59 13.13 -12.68
CA GLU A 296 -19.13 13.09 -14.07
C GLU A 296 -18.18 11.91 -14.36
N ILE A 297 -17.45 11.44 -13.35
CA ILE A 297 -16.44 10.38 -13.50
C ILE A 297 -16.59 9.29 -12.43
N PRO A 298 -16.07 8.08 -12.65
CA PRO A 298 -16.11 7.02 -11.66
C PRO A 298 -15.29 7.34 -10.41
N VAL A 299 -15.86 7.05 -9.25
CA VAL A 299 -15.19 7.10 -7.94
C VAL A 299 -15.11 5.70 -7.37
N LEU A 300 -13.89 5.23 -7.10
CA LEU A 300 -13.62 3.95 -6.48
C LEU A 300 -13.32 4.11 -4.99
N GLY A 301 -13.94 3.28 -4.18
CA GLY A 301 -13.67 3.25 -2.74
C GLY A 301 -12.43 2.43 -2.37
N ASN A 302 -11.66 2.90 -1.39
CA ASN A 302 -10.48 2.18 -0.90
C ASN A 302 -10.33 2.30 0.63
N GLY A 303 -10.01 1.17 1.26
CA GLY A 303 -9.72 1.08 2.69
C GLY A 303 -10.58 0.05 3.40
N ASP A 304 -9.93 -0.82 4.17
CA ASP A 304 -10.55 -1.85 5.02
C ASP A 304 -11.45 -2.85 4.30
N ILE A 305 -11.05 -3.21 3.08
CA ILE A 305 -11.56 -4.37 2.36
C ILE A 305 -10.65 -5.56 2.68
N TRP A 306 -11.16 -6.49 3.48
CA TRP A 306 -10.44 -7.69 3.92
C TRP A 306 -11.06 -8.98 3.39
N SER A 307 -12.34 -8.90 3.02
CA SER A 307 -13.17 -9.97 2.46
C SER A 307 -13.88 -9.48 1.18
N ALA A 308 -14.51 -10.39 0.43
CA ALA A 308 -15.31 -10.00 -0.73
C ALA A 308 -16.64 -9.35 -0.30
N GLU A 309 -17.16 -9.73 0.87
CA GLU A 309 -18.31 -9.12 1.52
C GLU A 309 -18.06 -7.65 1.88
N ASP A 310 -16.83 -7.28 2.27
CA ASP A 310 -16.45 -5.87 2.50
C ASP A 310 -16.52 -5.05 1.21
N ALA A 311 -16.09 -5.61 0.08
CA ALA A 311 -16.16 -4.93 -1.21
C ALA A 311 -17.61 -4.68 -1.65
N LEU A 312 -18.46 -5.72 -1.57
CA LEU A 312 -19.89 -5.56 -1.85
C LEU A 312 -20.57 -4.61 -0.87
N ARG A 313 -20.16 -4.61 0.40
CA ARG A 313 -20.67 -3.68 1.43
C ARG A 313 -20.29 -2.24 1.12
N MET A 314 -19.04 -1.99 0.70
CA MET A 314 -18.56 -0.66 0.32
C MET A 314 -19.37 -0.08 -0.85
N VAL A 315 -19.50 -0.82 -1.95
CA VAL A 315 -20.29 -0.39 -3.12
C VAL A 315 -21.73 -0.08 -2.72
N ARG A 316 -22.39 -0.99 -1.98
CA ARG A 316 -23.78 -0.76 -1.51
C ARG A 316 -23.94 0.42 -0.56
N SER A 317 -22.97 0.69 0.32
CA SER A 317 -23.11 1.73 1.35
C SER A 317 -22.67 3.12 0.87
N THR A 318 -21.84 3.21 -0.17
CA THR A 318 -21.27 4.47 -0.65
C THR A 318 -21.71 4.87 -2.05
N GLY A 319 -22.29 3.95 -2.83
CA GLY A 319 -22.61 4.18 -4.24
C GLY A 319 -21.38 4.28 -5.16
N CYS A 320 -20.17 3.98 -4.66
CA CYS A 320 -18.94 4.03 -5.46
C CYS A 320 -18.96 3.00 -6.61
N ASP A 321 -18.44 3.37 -7.77
CA ASP A 321 -18.53 2.59 -9.01
C ASP A 321 -17.64 1.33 -9.01
N GLY A 322 -16.78 1.19 -8.00
CA GLY A 322 -15.89 0.06 -7.82
C GLY A 322 -15.05 0.17 -6.56
N VAL A 323 -14.18 -0.82 -6.35
CA VAL A 323 -13.32 -0.90 -5.18
C VAL A 323 -11.85 -1.06 -5.55
N VAL A 324 -10.97 -0.51 -4.71
CA VAL A 324 -9.53 -0.78 -4.77
C VAL A 324 -9.10 -1.60 -3.56
N VAL A 325 -8.47 -2.74 -3.80
CA VAL A 325 -8.07 -3.72 -2.77
C VAL A 325 -6.56 -3.67 -2.58
N GLY A 326 -6.12 -3.33 -1.37
CA GLY A 326 -4.70 -3.30 -1.00
C GLY A 326 -4.36 -4.41 -0.02
N ARG A 327 -4.12 -4.05 1.25
CA ARG A 327 -3.61 -4.95 2.29
C ARG A 327 -4.40 -6.26 2.49
N GLY A 328 -5.66 -6.34 2.08
CA GLY A 328 -6.49 -7.56 2.16
C GLY A 328 -5.91 -8.77 1.40
N CYS A 329 -5.23 -8.56 0.27
CA CYS A 329 -4.65 -9.62 -0.55
C CYS A 329 -3.21 -10.02 -0.15
N LEU A 330 -2.62 -9.39 0.87
CA LEU A 330 -1.25 -9.73 1.31
C LEU A 330 -1.20 -11.16 1.84
N GLY A 331 -0.46 -12.03 1.15
CA GLY A 331 -0.45 -13.47 1.42
C GLY A 331 -1.80 -14.17 1.18
N ARG A 332 -2.69 -13.55 0.39
CA ARG A 332 -4.03 -14.03 -0.02
C ARG A 332 -4.37 -13.56 -1.44
N PRO A 333 -3.59 -13.92 -2.49
CA PRO A 333 -3.92 -13.56 -3.87
C PRO A 333 -5.27 -14.12 -4.32
N TRP A 334 -5.71 -15.27 -3.77
CA TRP A 334 -7.04 -15.84 -3.98
C TRP A 334 -8.21 -14.96 -3.49
N LEU A 335 -7.97 -13.88 -2.73
CA LEU A 335 -9.02 -12.89 -2.45
C LEU A 335 -9.62 -12.32 -3.75
N PHE A 336 -8.87 -12.30 -4.86
CA PHE A 336 -9.41 -11.90 -6.16
C PHE A 336 -10.38 -12.91 -6.76
N ALA A 337 -10.23 -14.22 -6.47
CA ALA A 337 -11.23 -15.23 -6.83
C ALA A 337 -12.54 -15.00 -6.05
N ASP A 338 -12.45 -14.75 -4.73
CA ASP A 338 -13.60 -14.44 -3.86
C ASP A 338 -14.32 -13.17 -4.31
N LEU A 339 -13.56 -12.13 -4.70
CA LEU A 339 -14.11 -10.88 -5.23
C LEU A 339 -14.85 -11.09 -6.55
N VAL A 340 -14.28 -11.86 -7.49
CA VAL A 340 -14.96 -12.25 -8.73
C VAL A 340 -16.24 -13.01 -8.41
N ALA A 341 -16.18 -14.04 -7.56
CA ALA A 341 -17.35 -14.82 -7.15
C ALA A 341 -18.46 -13.95 -6.55
N ALA A 342 -18.12 -13.04 -5.63
CA ALA A 342 -19.06 -12.17 -4.95
C ALA A 342 -19.77 -11.19 -5.90
N PHE A 343 -19.04 -10.58 -6.84
CA PHE A 343 -19.61 -9.68 -7.85
C PHE A 343 -20.40 -10.45 -8.94
N GLU A 344 -20.12 -11.73 -9.16
CA GLU A 344 -20.93 -12.64 -9.98
C GLU A 344 -22.17 -13.19 -9.24
N GLY A 345 -22.40 -12.81 -7.98
CA GLY A 345 -23.52 -13.27 -7.15
C GLY A 345 -23.33 -14.67 -6.56
N ARG A 346 -22.15 -15.28 -6.74
CA ARG A 346 -21.78 -16.56 -6.13
C ARG A 346 -21.29 -16.37 -4.69
N LYS A 347 -21.17 -17.49 -3.95
CA LYS A 347 -20.83 -17.53 -2.51
C LYS A 347 -19.81 -18.62 -2.15
N ASP A 348 -19.24 -19.27 -3.16
CA ASP A 348 -18.16 -20.24 -3.07
C ASP A 348 -16.82 -19.53 -2.91
N PHE A 349 -16.57 -19.03 -1.69
CA PHE A 349 -15.33 -18.33 -1.36
C PHE A 349 -14.20 -19.31 -1.01
N THR A 350 -12.99 -18.99 -1.48
CA THR A 350 -11.78 -19.81 -1.39
C THR A 350 -11.32 -19.94 0.05
N ARG A 351 -11.21 -21.17 0.55
CA ARG A 351 -10.76 -21.47 1.91
C ARG A 351 -9.63 -22.50 1.85
N PRO A 352 -8.44 -22.11 1.36
CA PRO A 352 -7.39 -23.06 1.02
C PRO A 352 -6.79 -23.68 2.28
N THR A 353 -6.44 -24.96 2.16
CA THR A 353 -5.61 -25.71 3.11
C THR A 353 -4.18 -25.15 3.13
N LEU A 354 -3.41 -25.48 4.18
CA LEU A 354 -2.00 -25.06 4.23
C LEU A 354 -1.17 -25.63 3.07
N ARG A 355 -1.53 -26.80 2.53
CA ARG A 355 -0.98 -27.39 1.31
C ARG A 355 -1.12 -26.45 0.10
N GLU A 356 -2.34 -26.01 -0.20
CA GLU A 356 -2.61 -25.09 -1.30
C GLU A 356 -1.94 -23.72 -1.08
N VAL A 357 -1.89 -23.25 0.17
CA VAL A 357 -1.14 -22.04 0.53
C VAL A 357 0.37 -22.21 0.29
N ALA A 358 0.95 -23.37 0.62
CA ALA A 358 2.36 -23.68 0.40
C ALA A 358 2.70 -23.74 -1.10
N ASP A 359 1.84 -24.32 -1.93
CA ASP A 359 2.01 -24.32 -3.39
C ASP A 359 1.98 -22.89 -3.98
N VAL A 360 1.09 -22.03 -3.46
CA VAL A 360 1.06 -20.60 -3.84
C VAL A 360 2.30 -19.84 -3.35
N MET A 361 2.84 -20.18 -2.17
CA MET A 361 4.10 -19.62 -1.67
C MET A 361 5.27 -19.94 -2.61
N VAL A 362 5.41 -21.20 -3.02
CA VAL A 362 6.44 -21.62 -3.99
C VAL A 362 6.22 -20.94 -5.33
N ARG A 363 5.00 -20.96 -5.89
CA ARG A 363 4.67 -20.29 -7.17
C ARG A 363 5.04 -18.81 -7.17
N HIS A 364 4.78 -18.10 -6.07
CA HIS A 364 5.13 -16.68 -5.94
C HIS A 364 6.66 -16.46 -5.92
N ALA A 365 7.41 -17.29 -5.19
CA ALA A 365 8.87 -17.23 -5.18
C ALA A 365 9.47 -17.57 -6.56
N THR A 366 8.91 -18.54 -7.28
CA THR A 366 9.31 -18.89 -8.66
C THR A 366 9.10 -17.71 -9.61
N LEU A 367 7.91 -17.10 -9.62
CA LEU A 367 7.61 -15.92 -10.46
C LEU A 367 8.57 -14.75 -10.16
N LEU A 368 8.94 -14.53 -8.88
CA LEU A 368 9.93 -13.52 -8.49
C LEU A 368 11.33 -13.85 -9.05
N GLY A 369 11.73 -15.13 -9.02
CA GLY A 369 12.99 -15.59 -9.59
C GLY A 369 13.06 -15.41 -11.11
N GLU A 370 12.01 -15.84 -11.82
CA GLU A 370 11.83 -15.66 -13.26
C GLU A 370 11.95 -14.17 -13.67
N TRP A 371 11.22 -13.28 -12.99
CA TRP A 371 11.22 -11.84 -13.26
C TRP A 371 12.54 -11.14 -12.91
N LEU A 372 13.28 -11.64 -11.92
CA LEU A 372 14.60 -11.11 -11.57
C LEU A 372 15.74 -11.67 -12.43
N GLY A 373 15.53 -12.81 -13.10
CA GLY A 373 16.54 -13.60 -13.79
C GLY A 373 17.45 -14.39 -12.84
N ASP A 374 17.02 -14.62 -11.60
CA ASP A 374 17.82 -15.16 -10.51
C ASP A 374 16.90 -15.74 -9.42
N GLU A 375 16.88 -17.08 -9.28
CA GLU A 375 16.04 -17.78 -8.31
C GLU A 375 16.33 -17.33 -6.87
N SER A 376 17.60 -17.26 -6.49
CA SER A 376 17.97 -16.96 -5.10
C SER A 376 17.55 -15.55 -4.71
N ARG A 377 17.70 -14.58 -5.62
CA ARG A 377 17.16 -13.23 -5.42
C ARG A 377 15.62 -13.21 -5.38
N GLY A 378 14.96 -14.06 -6.16
CA GLY A 378 13.51 -14.26 -6.10
C GLY A 378 13.03 -14.74 -4.73
N VAL A 379 13.69 -15.76 -4.19
CA VAL A 379 13.40 -16.29 -2.84
C VAL A 379 13.74 -15.27 -1.76
N VAL A 380 14.86 -14.54 -1.88
CA VAL A 380 15.23 -13.44 -0.96
C VAL A 380 14.16 -12.35 -0.92
N ASP A 381 13.62 -11.94 -2.07
CA ASP A 381 12.53 -10.96 -2.11
C ASP A 381 11.21 -11.55 -1.56
N PHE A 382 10.94 -12.82 -1.84
CA PHE A 382 9.74 -13.53 -1.35
C PHE A 382 9.65 -13.57 0.19
N ARG A 383 10.77 -13.64 0.93
CA ARG A 383 10.82 -13.79 2.40
C ARG A 383 9.86 -12.84 3.15
N LYS A 384 9.71 -11.58 2.70
CA LYS A 384 8.81 -10.57 3.31
C LYS A 384 7.33 -10.98 3.32
N HIS A 385 6.92 -11.89 2.44
CA HIS A 385 5.52 -12.35 2.34
C HIS A 385 5.18 -13.54 3.26
N VAL A 386 6.18 -14.28 3.76
CA VAL A 386 6.00 -15.52 4.54
C VAL A 386 5.06 -15.33 5.73
N ALA A 387 5.26 -14.24 6.49
CA ALA A 387 4.44 -13.94 7.66
C ALA A 387 2.96 -13.68 7.34
N TRP A 388 2.65 -13.23 6.12
CA TRP A 388 1.27 -13.03 5.68
C TRP A 388 0.61 -14.34 5.22
N TYR A 389 1.29 -15.15 4.41
CA TYR A 389 0.76 -16.44 3.96
C TYR A 389 0.44 -17.35 5.16
N LEU A 390 1.34 -17.42 6.15
CA LEU A 390 1.18 -18.27 7.34
C LEU A 390 0.31 -17.66 8.46
N LYS A 391 -0.40 -16.54 8.20
CA LYS A 391 -1.23 -15.87 9.22
C LYS A 391 -2.41 -16.74 9.63
N GLY A 392 -2.48 -17.10 10.91
CA GLY A 392 -3.55 -17.89 11.52
C GLY A 392 -3.23 -19.39 11.61
N PHE A 393 -2.36 -19.91 10.75
CA PHE A 393 -1.91 -21.30 10.80
C PHE A 393 -1.02 -21.57 12.01
N SER A 394 -1.07 -22.81 12.51
CA SER A 394 -0.36 -23.32 13.69
C SER A 394 1.12 -23.63 13.36
N VAL A 395 1.86 -22.59 13.01
CA VAL A 395 3.31 -22.68 12.68
C VAL A 395 4.16 -22.10 13.82
N GLY A 396 5.18 -22.84 14.26
CA GLY A 396 6.10 -22.38 15.32
C GLY A 396 6.90 -21.13 14.93
N SER A 397 7.34 -20.32 15.90
CA SER A 397 8.14 -19.10 15.64
C SER A 397 9.45 -19.40 14.91
N GLU A 398 10.18 -20.43 15.34
CA GLU A 398 11.44 -20.85 14.71
C GLU A 398 11.22 -21.34 13.28
N MET A 399 10.11 -22.04 13.02
CA MET A 399 9.74 -22.47 11.67
C MET A 399 9.45 -21.28 10.75
N ARG A 400 8.66 -20.30 11.20
CA ARG A 400 8.42 -19.04 10.45
C ARG A 400 9.72 -18.30 10.15
N LYS A 401 10.63 -18.25 11.13
CA LYS A 401 11.95 -17.63 11.00
C LYS A 401 12.84 -18.37 10.00
N ARG A 402 12.87 -19.70 10.02
CA ARG A 402 13.62 -20.51 9.04
C ARG A 402 13.07 -20.29 7.62
N LEU A 403 11.75 -20.35 7.43
CA LEU A 403 11.10 -20.06 6.16
C LEU A 403 11.41 -18.64 5.64
N ALA A 404 11.48 -17.65 6.53
CA ALA A 404 11.89 -16.28 6.22
C ALA A 404 13.41 -16.08 5.99
N LEU A 405 14.21 -17.15 6.02
CA LEU A 405 15.66 -17.12 5.76
C LEU A 405 16.10 -18.07 4.62
N THR A 406 15.17 -18.83 4.03
CA THR A 406 15.42 -19.75 2.89
C THR A 406 16.05 -19.02 1.69
N SER A 407 16.93 -19.69 0.97
CA SER A 407 17.81 -19.13 -0.07
C SER A 407 17.62 -19.73 -1.47
N SER A 408 16.88 -20.83 -1.59
CA SER A 408 16.44 -21.48 -2.83
C SER A 408 14.97 -21.92 -2.75
N LEU A 409 14.36 -22.26 -3.89
CA LEU A 409 13.01 -22.83 -3.95
C LEU A 409 12.95 -24.21 -3.28
N GLU A 410 14.03 -24.98 -3.37
CA GLU A 410 14.18 -26.28 -2.71
C GLU A 410 14.13 -26.14 -1.18
N GLU A 411 14.90 -25.21 -0.61
CA GLU A 411 14.87 -24.93 0.84
C GLU A 411 13.49 -24.43 1.31
N LEU A 412 12.83 -23.61 0.48
CA LEU A 412 11.48 -23.14 0.75
C LEU A 412 10.47 -24.30 0.75
N ARG A 413 10.52 -25.19 -0.24
CA ARG A 413 9.63 -26.35 -0.35
C ARG A 413 9.87 -27.34 0.80
N ALA A 414 11.11 -27.73 1.05
CA ALA A 414 11.47 -28.63 2.14
C ALA A 414 11.02 -28.10 3.51
N GLY A 415 11.21 -26.80 3.78
CA GLY A 415 10.75 -26.19 5.02
C GLY A 415 9.22 -26.08 5.15
N LEU A 416 8.48 -26.07 4.04
CA LEU A 416 7.01 -26.11 4.02
C LEU A 416 6.48 -27.55 4.18
N ASP A 417 7.16 -28.54 3.61
CA ASP A 417 6.77 -29.96 3.68
C ASP A 417 6.97 -30.56 5.09
N GLU A 418 7.74 -29.90 5.96
CA GLU A 418 7.83 -30.19 7.40
C GLU A 418 6.59 -29.70 8.23
N LEU A 419 5.63 -29.02 7.60
CA LEU A 419 4.42 -28.53 8.27
C LEU A 419 3.29 -29.58 8.26
N ASP A 420 2.35 -29.46 9.19
CA ASP A 420 1.03 -30.10 9.06
C ASP A 420 0.23 -29.40 7.95
N LEU A 421 0.40 -29.88 6.71
CA LEU A 421 -0.16 -29.29 5.49
C LEU A 421 -1.69 -29.46 5.36
N ASP A 422 -2.30 -30.35 6.13
CA ASP A 422 -3.74 -30.63 6.06
C ASP A 422 -4.57 -29.69 6.95
N GLN A 423 -3.93 -28.73 7.61
CA GLN A 423 -4.59 -27.63 8.32
C GLN A 423 -5.57 -26.89 7.39
N PRO A 424 -6.85 -26.74 7.77
CA PRO A 424 -7.83 -25.96 7.01
C PRO A 424 -7.57 -24.46 7.14
N TRP A 425 -8.23 -23.65 6.30
CA TRP A 425 -8.15 -22.19 6.39
C TRP A 425 -8.50 -21.69 7.81
N PRO A 426 -7.61 -20.94 8.50
CA PRO A 426 -7.80 -20.64 9.91
C PRO A 426 -8.93 -19.64 10.16
N ALA A 427 -9.75 -19.91 11.18
CA ALA A 427 -10.77 -18.98 11.64
C ALA A 427 -10.15 -17.61 12.00
N GLY A 428 -10.67 -16.53 11.42
CA GLY A 428 -10.17 -15.16 11.64
C GLY A 428 -8.94 -14.77 10.80
N ALA A 429 -8.40 -15.65 9.95
CA ALA A 429 -7.30 -15.31 9.03
C ALA A 429 -7.66 -14.19 8.03
N ASP A 430 -8.96 -13.99 7.78
CA ASP A 430 -9.54 -12.97 6.90
C ASP A 430 -9.46 -11.54 7.44
N GLY A 431 -9.06 -11.33 8.71
CA GLY A 431 -8.95 -9.99 9.30
C GLY A 431 -7.71 -9.17 8.86
N PRO A 432 -7.49 -7.97 9.44
CA PRO A 432 -6.46 -7.01 9.04
C PRO A 432 -5.03 -7.55 8.85
N ARG A 433 -4.31 -6.99 7.87
CA ARG A 433 -2.95 -7.43 7.45
C ARG A 433 -2.01 -6.25 7.26
N GLY A 434 -0.71 -6.48 7.48
CA GLY A 434 0.31 -5.45 7.54
C GLY A 434 0.12 -4.48 8.73
N ARG A 435 0.78 -3.33 8.67
CA ARG A 435 0.67 -2.28 9.72
C ARG A 435 -0.76 -1.80 9.89
N THR A 436 -1.20 -1.68 11.15
CA THR A 436 -2.52 -1.17 11.58
C THR A 436 -2.42 0.05 12.50
N SER A 437 -1.22 0.60 12.70
CA SER A 437 -0.99 1.82 13.49
C SER A 437 -0.99 3.08 12.62
N GLY A 438 -1.42 4.20 13.22
CA GLY A 438 -1.29 5.53 12.65
C GLY A 438 0.12 6.12 12.85
N ASN A 439 0.25 7.40 12.52
CA ASN A 439 1.33 8.27 12.93
C ASN A 439 0.81 9.71 12.94
N ASN A 440 0.50 10.25 14.12
CA ASN A 440 -0.26 11.49 14.31
C ASN A 440 0.43 12.78 13.77
N ARG A 441 1.57 12.66 13.08
CA ARG A 441 2.25 13.77 12.41
C ARG A 441 2.73 13.35 11.03
N VAL A 442 2.26 14.05 10.00
CA VAL A 442 2.82 14.01 8.65
C VAL A 442 4.05 14.91 8.61
N VAL A 443 5.11 14.46 7.94
CA VAL A 443 6.29 15.30 7.69
C VAL A 443 6.10 15.97 6.33
N LEU A 444 6.17 17.29 6.27
CA LEU A 444 5.93 18.13 5.10
C LEU A 444 7.17 19.01 4.83
N PRO A 445 7.27 19.68 3.67
CA PRO A 445 8.17 20.82 3.49
C PRO A 445 7.86 21.95 4.48
N ASP A 446 8.85 22.79 4.76
CA ASP A 446 8.65 24.00 5.54
C ASP A 446 7.72 24.97 4.78
N GLY A 447 6.81 25.64 5.50
CA GLY A 447 5.80 26.53 4.91
C GLY A 447 4.75 25.87 4.01
N TRP A 448 4.68 24.53 3.94
CA TRP A 448 3.77 23.84 3.02
C TRP A 448 2.29 24.17 3.25
N LEU A 449 1.90 24.43 4.50
CA LEU A 449 0.52 24.71 4.89
C LEU A 449 0.17 26.21 4.89
N ASP A 450 1.10 27.09 4.52
CA ASP A 450 0.92 28.55 4.65
C ASP A 450 -0.05 29.09 3.58
N ASP A 451 0.00 28.55 2.36
CA ASP A 451 -0.92 28.87 1.26
C ASP A 451 -1.23 27.62 0.41
N PRO A 452 -2.51 27.20 0.29
CA PRO A 452 -2.92 26.11 -0.59
C PRO A 452 -2.92 26.44 -2.11
N TYR A 453 -2.78 27.69 -2.51
CA TYR A 453 -2.79 28.13 -3.92
C TYR A 453 -1.41 28.48 -4.46
N ASP A 454 -0.40 28.60 -3.62
CA ASP A 454 0.99 28.75 -4.05
C ASP A 454 1.42 27.61 -5.00
N CYS A 455 2.14 27.98 -6.06
CA CYS A 455 2.80 27.07 -7.00
C CYS A 455 4.13 26.60 -6.40
N ALA A 456 4.07 25.98 -5.23
CA ALA A 456 5.22 25.63 -4.40
C ALA A 456 6.31 24.93 -5.22
N ARG A 457 7.47 25.58 -5.36
CA ARG A 457 8.64 24.97 -5.99
C ARG A 457 9.21 23.89 -5.08
N VAL A 458 8.82 22.66 -5.35
CA VAL A 458 9.43 21.51 -4.70
C VAL A 458 10.87 21.37 -5.19
N GLY A 459 11.84 21.25 -4.28
CA GLY A 459 13.26 21.14 -4.63
C GLY A 459 13.57 19.85 -5.42
N GLU A 460 14.60 19.90 -6.27
CA GLU A 460 14.95 18.82 -7.21
C GLU A 460 15.12 17.43 -6.56
N ASP A 461 15.53 17.40 -5.28
CA ASP A 461 15.63 16.18 -4.47
C ASP A 461 14.32 15.37 -4.43
N ALA A 462 13.17 16.01 -4.63
CA ALA A 462 11.86 15.38 -4.55
C ALA A 462 11.62 14.28 -5.58
N GLU A 463 12.37 14.32 -6.69
CA GLU A 463 12.29 13.40 -7.82
C GLU A 463 13.38 12.30 -7.79
N LEU A 464 14.31 12.30 -6.82
CA LEU A 464 15.35 11.27 -6.70
C LEU A 464 14.74 9.89 -6.43
N ASP A 465 15.33 8.79 -6.94
CA ASP A 465 14.80 7.41 -6.80
C ASP A 465 14.52 7.00 -5.35
N THR A 466 15.36 7.49 -4.43
CA THR A 466 15.22 7.24 -2.98
C THR A 466 14.01 7.91 -2.34
N SER A 467 13.34 8.84 -3.03
CA SER A 467 12.09 9.48 -2.58
C SER A 467 10.88 8.52 -2.62
N GLY A 468 10.82 7.64 -3.62
CA GLY A 468 9.54 7.13 -4.13
C GLY A 468 9.54 5.68 -4.64
N GLY A 469 10.51 4.84 -4.30
CA GLY A 469 10.50 3.41 -4.66
C GLY A 469 11.23 2.49 -3.67
#